data_AF-A0A965JXQ4-F1
#
_entry.id   AF-A0A965JXQ4-F1
#
_cell.length_a   1.000
_cell.length_b   1.000
_cell.length_c   1.000
_cell.angle_alpha   90.00
_cell.angle_beta   90.00
_cell.angle_gamma   90.00
#
_symmetry.space_group_name_H-M   'P 1'
#
loop_
_entity.id
_entity.type
_entity.pdbx_description
1 polymer ?
#
loop_
_entity_poly.entity_id
_entity_poly.type
_entity_poly.pdbx_seq_one_letter_code
_entity_poly.pdbx_strand_id
1 'polypeptide(L)' 'MKVKVLNIIDNKTFKGVATIFKKHPRYGKYITVHKKYLIDSQGKSVNVGDEVDIVSSRPISKTKKWALKV' A
#
# COMPACT_ATOMS: atom_id res chain seq x y z
N MET A 1 -5.21 6.15 1.73
CA MET A 1 -4.21 5.65 2.70
C MET A 1 -2.84 5.90 2.08
N LYS A 2 -1.93 6.52 2.81
CA LYS A 2 -0.57 6.75 2.30
C LYS A 2 0.26 5.48 2.37
N VAL A 3 0.92 5.15 1.28
CA VAL A 3 1.84 4.02 1.18
C VAL A 3 3.10 4.44 0.46
N LYS A 4 4.23 3.89 0.89
CA LYS A 4 5.50 4.04 0.18
C LYS A 4 5.69 2.90 -0.79
N VAL A 5 6.10 3.20 -2.02
CA VAL A 5 6.36 2.20 -3.04
C VAL A 5 7.66 1.47 -2.73
N LEU A 6 7.59 0.14 -2.61
CA LEU A 6 8.76 -0.71 -2.38
C LEU A 6 9.37 -1.22 -3.69
N ASN A 7 8.55 -1.86 -4.52
CA ASN A 7 8.99 -2.43 -5.79
C ASN A 7 7.85 -2.46 -6.80
N ILE A 8 8.23 -2.32 -8.07
CA ILE A 8 7.33 -2.48 -9.21
C ILE A 8 7.45 -3.94 -9.64
N ILE A 9 6.31 -4.60 -9.87
CA ILE A 9 6.28 -6.01 -10.29
C ILE A 9 6.08 -6.08 -11.79
N ASP A 10 5.00 -5.47 -12.27
CA ASP A 10 4.63 -5.37 -13.68
C ASP A 10 4.27 -3.92 -14.00
N ASN A 11 4.02 -3.64 -15.29
CA ASN A 11 3.62 -2.30 -15.76
C ASN A 11 2.38 -1.73 -15.06
N LYS A 12 1.49 -2.59 -14.53
CA LYS A 12 0.24 -2.20 -13.88
C LYS A 12 0.20 -2.46 -12.36
N THR A 13 1.29 -2.98 -11.79
CA THR A 13 1.30 -3.53 -10.43
C THR A 13 2.54 -3.08 -9.67
N PHE A 14 2.34 -2.62 -8.46
CA PHE A 14 3.46 -2.37 -7.54
C PHE A 14 3.10 -2.81 -6.13
N LYS A 15 4.12 -3.09 -5.31
CA LYS A 15 3.95 -3.31 -3.87
C LYS A 15 4.18 -2.00 -3.13
N GLY A 16 3.21 -1.64 -2.31
CA GLY A 16 3.31 -0.54 -1.36
C GLY A 16 3.40 -1.06 0.07
N VAL A 17 4.06 -0.31 0.95
CA VAL A 17 4.00 -0.51 2.40
C VAL A 17 3.31 0.66 3.06
N ALA A 18 2.30 0.36 3.87
CA ALA A 18 1.78 1.28 4.86
C ALA A 18 2.50 1.07 6.19
N THR A 19 2.95 2.16 6.78
CA THR A 19 3.47 2.19 8.15
C THR A 19 2.37 2.70 9.07
N ILE A 20 1.98 1.89 10.05
CA ILE A 20 0.89 2.18 10.99
C ILE A 20 1.46 2.18 12.40
N PHE A 21 1.26 3.28 13.13
CA PHE A 21 1.52 3.33 14.56
C PHE A 21 0.28 2.82 15.31
N LYS A 22 0.42 1.73 16.04
CA LYS A 22 -0.67 1.15 16.85
C LYS A 22 -0.20 0.97 18.29
N LYS A 23 -1.10 1.19 19.25
CA LYS A 23 -0.87 0.87 20.66
C LYS A 23 -1.04 -0.63 20.89
N HIS A 24 -0.08 -1.28 21.56
CA HIS A 24 -0.20 -2.68 21.94
C HIS A 24 -1.34 -2.84 22.95
N PRO A 25 -2.30 -3.77 22.76
CA PRO A 25 -3.52 -3.85 23.56
C PRO A 25 -3.26 -4.15 25.03
N ARG A 26 -2.33 -5.08 25.35
CA ARG A 26 -1.97 -5.42 26.74
C ARG A 26 -1.05 -4.39 27.40
N TYR A 27 0.08 -4.08 26.75
CA TYR A 27 1.17 -3.30 27.38
C TYR A 27 1.10 -1.79 27.15
N GLY A 28 0.25 -1.29 26.27
CA GLY A 28 0.11 0.15 26.02
C GLY A 28 1.29 0.84 25.32
N LYS A 29 2.36 0.12 24.97
CA LYS A 29 3.48 0.66 24.17
C LYS A 29 3.04 0.91 22.73
N TYR A 30 3.54 1.98 22.11
CA TYR A 30 3.37 2.21 20.68
C TYR A 30 4.32 1.30 19.89
N ILE A 31 3.75 0.58 18.92
CA ILE A 31 4.47 -0.28 18.00
C ILE A 31 4.23 0.18 16.56
N THR A 32 5.29 0.08 15.75
CA THR A 32 5.22 0.34 14.32
C THR A 32 4.90 -0.97 13.59
N VAL A 33 3.80 -1.00 12.84
CA VAL A 33 3.38 -2.17 12.07
C VAL A 33 3.42 -1.83 10.59
N HIS A 34 4.10 -2.67 9.82
CA HIS A 34 4.17 -2.56 8.37
C HIS A 34 3.17 -3.52 7.72
N LYS A 35 2.32 -2.99 6.82
CA LYS A 35 1.43 -3.80 5.99
C LYS A 35 1.76 -3.61 4.53
N LYS A 36 2.00 -4.72 3.82
CA LYS A 36 2.29 -4.75 2.38
C LYS A 36 0.99 -4.90 1.60
N TYR A 37 0.85 -4.14 0.52
CA TYR A 37 -0.32 -4.17 -0.37
C TYR A 37 0.11 -4.30 -1.82
N LEU A 38 -0.67 -5.03 -2.61
CA LEU A 38 -0.58 -5.05 -4.07
C LEU A 38 -1.59 -4.05 -4.63
N ILE A 39 -1.09 -3.11 -5.43
CA ILE A 39 -1.84 -1.93 -5.87
C ILE A 39 -1.87 -1.87 -7.39
N ASP A 40 -3.00 -1.42 -7.95
CA ASP A 40 -3.17 -1.13 -9.37
C ASP A 40 -2.76 0.31 -9.69
N SER A 41 -1.88 0.49 -10.67
CA SER A 41 -1.42 1.81 -11.08
C SER A 41 -2.41 2.58 -11.93
N GLN A 42 -3.54 1.98 -12.39
CA GLN A 42 -4.56 2.63 -13.22
C GLN A 42 -3.98 3.41 -14.42
N GLY A 43 -2.83 2.98 -14.96
CA GLY A 43 -2.17 3.64 -16.09
C GLY A 43 -1.28 4.85 -15.74
N LYS A 44 -1.14 5.20 -14.45
CA LYS A 44 -0.18 6.21 -13.98
C LYS A 44 1.20 5.60 -13.78
N SER A 45 2.25 6.33 -14.14
CA SER A 45 3.63 5.96 -13.82
C SER A 45 3.93 6.23 -12.35
N VAL A 46 4.59 5.30 -11.67
CA VAL A 46 5.01 5.44 -10.27
C VAL A 46 6.44 4.95 -10.15
N ASN A 47 7.27 5.64 -9.38
CA ASN A 47 8.64 5.26 -9.15
C ASN A 47 8.81 4.58 -7.78
N VAL A 48 9.90 3.83 -7.64
CA VAL A 48 10.26 3.22 -6.35
C VAL A 48 10.67 4.33 -5.37
N GLY A 49 10.09 4.30 -4.17
CA GLY A 49 10.35 5.29 -3.13
C GLY A 49 9.29 6.40 -3.00
N ASP A 50 8.40 6.53 -3.99
CA ASP A 50 7.32 7.52 -3.95
C ASP A 50 6.31 7.25 -2.83
N GLU A 51 5.74 8.31 -2.26
CA GLU A 51 4.59 8.24 -1.38
C GLU A 51 3.32 8.49 -2.16
N VAL A 52 2.43 7.49 -2.19
CA VAL A 52 1.19 7.53 -2.96
C VAL A 52 -0.02 7.26 -2.10
N ASP A 53 -1.14 7.89 -2.47
CA ASP A 53 -2.43 7.63 -1.84
C ASP A 53 -3.18 6.52 -2.58
N ILE A 54 -3.65 5.53 -1.81
CA ILE A 54 -4.45 4.41 -2.32
C ILE A 54 -5.87 4.40 -1.76
N VAL A 55 -6.79 3.85 -2.56
CA VAL A 55 -8.20 3.62 -2.24
C VAL A 55 -8.55 2.14 -2.44
N SER A 56 -9.56 1.66 -1.71
CA SER A 56 -10.13 0.33 -1.94
C SER A 56 -10.83 0.30 -3.29
N SER A 57 -10.60 -0.75 -4.06
CA SER A 57 -11.24 -0.99 -5.34
C SER A 57 -11.98 -2.32 -5.34
N ARG A 58 -12.74 -2.59 -6.41
CA ARG A 58 -13.21 -3.96 -6.66
C ARG A 58 -12.00 -4.91 -6.67
N PRO A 59 -12.15 -6.19 -6.25
CA PRO A 59 -11.07 -7.14 -6.38
C PRO A 59 -10.66 -7.27 -7.86
N ILE A 60 -9.37 -7.06 -8.11
CA ILE A 60 -8.76 -7.23 -9.44
C ILE A 60 -8.12 -8.62 -9.51
N SER A 61 -7.61 -9.11 -8.39
CA SER A 61 -7.12 -10.48 -8.20
C SER A 61 -7.38 -10.96 -6.77
N LYS A 62 -6.87 -12.15 -6.43
CA LYS A 62 -6.95 -12.72 -5.07
C LYS A 62 -6.47 -11.75 -3.99
N THR A 63 -5.38 -11.01 -4.26
CA THR A 63 -4.73 -10.12 -3.28
C THR A 63 -4.80 -8.64 -3.67
N LYS A 64 -4.92 -8.32 -4.97
CA LYS A 64 -4.96 -6.96 -5.49
C LYS A 64 -6.39 -6.39 -5.37
N LYS A 65 -6.61 -5.59 -4.33
CA LYS A 65 -7.91 -4.96 -3.98
C LYS A 65 -7.80 -3.45 -3.76
N TRP A 66 -6.68 -2.86 -4.19
CA TRP A 66 -6.34 -1.47 -3.97
C TRP A 66 -5.93 -0.84 -5.30
N ALA A 67 -6.32 0.42 -5.50
CA ALA A 67 -5.94 1.23 -6.66
C ALA A 67 -5.36 2.57 -6.19
N LEU A 68 -4.56 3.20 -7.04
CA LEU A 68 -4.16 4.59 -6.84
C LEU A 68 -5.39 5.49 -6.77
N LYS A 69 -5.39 6.42 -5.81
CA LYS A 69 -6.36 7.50 -5.77
C LYS A 69 -6.10 8.43 -6.95
N VAL A 70 -7.17 8.87 -7.64
CA VAL A 70 -7.08 9.81 -8.75
C VAL A 70 -6.51 11.14 -8.27
#